data_AF-K2FC74-F1
#
_entry.id   AF-K2FC74-F1
#
_cell.length_a   1.000
_cell.length_b   1.000
_cell.length_c   1.000
_cell.angle_alpha   90.00
_cell.angle_beta   90.00
_cell.angle_gamma   90.00
#
_symmetry.space_group_name_H-M   'P 1'
#
loop_
_entity.id
_entity.type
_entity.pdbx_description
1 polymer ?
#
loop_
_entity_poly.entity_id
_entity_poly.type
_entity_poly.pdbx_seq_one_letter_code
_entity_poly.pdbx_strand_id
1 'polypeptide(L)' 'MDKQPVSFKLFFLIVSFSSFILLFLFFQDFFNKKTKVVFCDVGQGDAVYIRTLDKIDILIDAG' A
#
# COMPACT_ATOMS: atom_id res chain seq x y z
N MET A 1 17.39 -14.32 -34.77
CA MET A 1 16.94 -13.04 -34.20
C MET A 1 15.62 -13.29 -33.52
N ASP A 2 15.67 -13.54 -32.21
CA ASP A 2 14.49 -13.85 -31.42
C ASP A 2 13.53 -12.66 -31.44
N LYS A 3 12.27 -12.92 -31.80
CA LYS A 3 11.21 -11.92 -31.74
C LYS A 3 11.03 -11.54 -30.27
N GLN A 4 11.31 -10.29 -29.92
CA GLN A 4 11.07 -9.81 -28.56
C GLN A 4 9.61 -10.10 -28.18
N PRO A 5 9.36 -10.81 -27.06
CA PRO A 5 8.01 -11.29 -26.71
C PRO A 5 7.07 -10.15 -26.32
N VAL A 6 7.60 -8.96 -26.00
CA VAL A 6 6.85 -7.80 -25.54
C VAL A 6 7.26 -6.57 -26.34
N SER A 7 6.29 -5.90 -26.93
CA SER A 7 6.51 -4.62 -27.62
C SER A 7 6.82 -3.51 -26.62
N PHE A 8 7.81 -2.66 -26.93
CA PHE A 8 8.18 -1.51 -26.09
C PHE A 8 6.99 -0.59 -25.75
N LYS A 9 6.05 -0.42 -26.69
CA LYS A 9 4.82 0.36 -26.46
C LYS A 9 3.92 -0.28 -25.40
N LEU A 10 3.79 -1.61 -25.44
CA LEU A 10 3.00 -2.37 -24.46
C LEU A 10 3.66 -2.32 -23.08
N PHE A 11 4.99 -2.48 -23.03
CA PHE A 11 5.75 -2.33 -21.79
C PHE A 11 5.55 -0.95 -21.16
N PHE A 12 5.70 0.12 -21.95
CA PHE A 12 5.50 1.49 -21.47
C PHE A 12 4.07 1.73 -20.97
N LEU A 13 3.06 1.20 -21.68
CA LEU A 13 1.66 1.29 -21.28
C LEU A 13 1.42 0.62 -19.92
N ILE A 14 1.94 -0.59 -19.72
CA ILE A 14 1.77 -1.35 -18.47
C ILE A 14 2.42 -0.61 -17.30
N VAL A 15 3.66 -0.11 -17.49
CA VAL A 15 4.38 0.63 -16.45
C VAL A 15 3.65 1.93 -16.10
N SER A 16 3.19 2.68 -17.11
CA SER A 16 2.44 3.92 -16.90
C SER A 16 1.14 3.67 -16.14
N PHE A 17 0.39 2.63 -16.53
CA PHE A 17 -0.86 2.27 -15.86
C PHE A 17 -0.65 1.81 -14.41
N SER A 18 0.36 0.97 -14.16
CA SER A 18 0.74 0.55 -12.81
C SER A 18 1.14 1.74 -11.93
N SER A 19 1.97 2.64 -12.47
CA SER A 19 2.37 3.87 -11.80
C SER A 19 1.18 4.77 -11.47
N PHE A 20 0.23 4.90 -12.40
CA PHE A 20 -1.00 5.67 -12.17
C PHE A 20 -1.84 5.09 -11.02
N ILE A 21 -2.00 3.77 -10.96
CA ILE A 21 -2.72 3.11 -9.85
C ILE A 21 -2.02 3.37 -8.52
N LEU A 22 -0.69 3.22 -8.47
CA LEU A 22 0.09 3.48 -7.26
C LEU A 22 -0.01 4.94 -6.80
N LEU A 23 0.06 5.88 -7.73
CA LEU A 23 -0.14 7.31 -7.45
C LEU A 23 -1.54 7.59 -6.92
N PHE A 24 -2.57 6.99 -7.51
CA PHE A 24 -3.95 7.14 -7.06
C PHE A 24 -4.12 6.63 -5.62
N LEU A 25 -3.64 5.42 -5.32
CA LEU A 25 -3.68 4.84 -3.98
C LEU A 25 -2.88 5.68 -2.97
N PHE A 26 -1.71 6.16 -3.38
CA PHE A 26 -0.89 7.06 -2.57
C PHE A 26 -1.64 8.34 -2.22
N PHE A 27 -2.26 9.01 -3.18
CA PHE A 27 -3.00 10.24 -2.90
C PHE A 27 -4.23 9.99 -2.04
N GLN A 28 -4.94 8.88 -2.28
CA GLN A 28 -6.07 8.49 -1.45
C GLN A 28 -5.67 8.33 0.03
N ASP A 29 -4.56 7.64 0.30
CA ASP A 29 -4.03 7.50 1.66
C ASP A 29 -3.43 8.81 2.19
N PHE A 30 -2.71 9.55 1.33
CA PHE A 30 -2.02 10.77 1.71
C PHE A 30 -2.99 11.85 2.21
N PHE A 31 -4.14 11.99 1.55
CA PHE A 31 -5.19 12.93 1.93
C PHE A 31 -6.15 12.39 2.99
N ASN A 32 -6.06 11.11 3.36
CA ASN A 32 -6.87 10.52 4.42
C ASN A 32 -6.36 10.94 5.80
N LYS A 33 -6.91 12.04 6.32
CA LYS A 33 -6.61 12.57 7.66
C LYS A 33 -7.48 11.92 8.73
N LYS A 34 -7.41 10.60 8.87
CA LYS A 34 -8.13 9.87 9.94
C LYS A 34 -7.17 8.97 10.69
N THR A 35 -7.29 8.95 12.02
CA THR A 35 -6.65 7.92 12.83
C THR A 35 -7.28 6.58 12.49
N LYS A 36 -6.47 5.58 12.17
CA LYS A 36 -6.90 4.21 11.91
C LYS A 36 -6.53 3.35 13.11
N VAL A 37 -7.48 2.57 13.62
CA VAL A 37 -7.25 1.56 14.66
C VAL A 37 -7.64 0.21 14.07
N VAL A 38 -6.76 -0.78 14.16
CA VAL A 38 -6.96 -2.14 13.67
C VAL A 38 -6.68 -3.09 14.82
N PHE A 39 -7.68 -3.88 15.20
CA PHE A 39 -7.48 -5.04 16.05
C PHE A 39 -6.91 -6.15 15.18
N CYS A 40 -5.68 -6.54 15.45
CA CYS A 40 -4.93 -7.46 14.60
C CYS A 40 -5.33 -8.90 14.89
N ASP A 41 -5.53 -9.69 13.84
CA ASP A 41 -5.57 -11.14 13.96
C ASP A 41 -4.13 -11.67 13.93
N VAL A 42 -3.61 -12.01 15.12
CA VAL A 42 -2.24 -12.50 15.32
C VAL A 42 -2.17 -14.00 15.60
N GLY A 43 -3.30 -14.70 15.56
CA GLY A 43 -3.41 -16.13 15.87
C GLY A 43 -3.40 -16.44 17.37
N GLN A 44 -2.33 -16.07 18.08
CA GLN A 44 -2.24 -16.18 19.54
C GLN A 44 -1.82 -14.84 20.14
N GLY A 45 -2.51 -14.44 21.20
CA GLY A 45 -2.23 -13.19 21.90
C GLY A 45 -3.02 -12.02 21.35
N ASP A 46 -2.61 -10.82 21.74
CA ASP A 46 -3.32 -9.57 21.43
C ASP A 46 -2.39 -8.60 20.70
N ALA A 47 -2.94 -7.89 19.71
CA ALA A 47 -2.24 -6.78 19.08
C ALA A 47 -3.22 -5.76 18.51
N VAL A 48 -2.88 -4.48 18.69
CA VAL A 48 -3.61 -3.36 18.11
C VAL A 48 -2.65 -2.47 17.35
N TYR A 49 -2.90 -2.30 16.06
CA TYR A 49 -2.20 -1.34 15.23
C TYR A 49 -2.97 -0.02 15.17
N ILE A 50 -2.28 1.08 15.44
CA ILE A 50 -2.81 2.45 15.34
C ILE A 50 -1.96 3.25 14.37
N ARG A 51 -2.59 3.82 13.35
CA ARG A 51 -2.00 4.90 12.54
C ARG A 51 -2.62 6.23 12.93
N THR A 52 -1.82 7.15 13.45
CA THR A 52 -2.28 8.50 13.84
C THR A 52 -2.53 9.41 12.64
N LEU A 53 -3.20 10.54 12.87
CA LEU A 53 -3.38 11.62 11.88
C LEU A 53 -2.06 12.10 11.27
N ASP A 54 -1.01 12.14 12.07
CA ASP A 54 0.34 12.53 11.67
C ASP A 54 1.13 11.38 11.03
N LYS A 55 0.42 10.28 10.69
CA LYS A 55 0.98 9.08 10.08
C LYS A 55 2.07 8.44 10.95
N ILE A 56 1.95 8.52 12.26
CA ILE A 56 2.78 7.74 13.18
C ILE A 56 2.16 6.36 13.32
N ASP A 57 3.00 5.33 13.17
CA ASP A 57 2.63 3.93 13.33
C ASP A 57 2.93 3.48 14.76
N ILE A 58 1.90 2.99 15.45
CA ILE A 58 1.99 2.48 16.83
C ILE A 58 1.45 1.06 16.84
N LEU A 59 2.20 0.14 17.42
CA LEU A 59 1.76 -1.21 17.72
C LEU A 59 1.66 -1.35 19.24
N ILE A 60 0.48 -1.71 19.73
CA ILE A 60 0.23 -1.96 21.15
C ILE A 60 0.02 -3.45 21.30
N ASP A 61 0.80 -4.04 22.20
CA ASP A 61 0.94 -5.48 22.38
C ASP A 61 1.45 -6.19 21.12
N ALA A 62 2.09 -7.34 21.31
CA ALA A 62 2.67 -8.17 20.27
C ALA A 62 3.04 -9.57 20.79
N GLY A 63 2.51 -9.95 21.96
CA GLY A 63 2.77 -11.23 22.63
C GLY A 63 1.57 -12.16 22.52
#